data_AF-A0A2V7V826-F1
#
_entry.id   AF-A0A2V7V826-F1
#
_cell.length_a   1.000
_cell.length_b   1.000
_cell.length_c   1.000
_cell.angle_alpha   90.00
_cell.angle_beta   90.00
_cell.angle_gamma   90.00
#
_symmetry.space_group_name_H-M   'P 1'
#
loop_
_entity.id
_entity.type
_entity.pdbx_description
1 polymer ?
#
loop_
_entity_poly.entity_id
_entity_poly.type
_entity_poly.pdbx_seq_one_letter_code
_entity_poly.pdbx_strand_id
1 'polypeptide(L)'
;MPVPDWAVARAGQPMEWRGYPAIVKPVAEDASLGVDAESVVRDAAGLEAARQRGHRSWERLLVQRFVDGRELNVALVGDEVLPHAEIDW
;
A
#
# COMPACT_ATOMS: atom_id res chain seq x y z
N MET A 1 -7.91 -10.31 -12.83
CA MET A 1 -7.39 -10.64 -11.49
C MET A 1 -8.11 -9.78 -10.45
N PRO A 2 -8.44 -10.33 -9.27
CA PRO A 2 -8.94 -9.51 -8.17
C PRO A 2 -7.82 -8.60 -7.65
N VAL A 3 -8.15 -7.33 -7.44
CA VAL A 3 -7.28 -6.36 -6.75
C VAL A 3 -8.06 -5.78 -5.57
N PRO A 4 -7.43 -5.55 -4.41
CA PRO A 4 -8.10 -4.88 -3.31
C PRO A 4 -8.51 -3.46 -3.71
N ASP A 5 -9.61 -2.96 -3.15
CA ASP A 5 -10.01 -1.56 -3.32
C ASP A 5 -8.84 -0.64 -3.05
N TRP A 6 -8.69 0.41 -3.85
CA TRP A 6 -7.58 1.35 -3.75
C TRP A 6 -7.96 2.73 -4.28
N ALA A 7 -7.22 3.74 -3.84
CA ALA A 7 -7.33 5.11 -4.33
C ALA A 7 -5.98 5.85 -4.22
N VAL A 8 -5.78 6.88 -5.05
CA VAL A 8 -4.59 7.73 -4.99
C VAL A 8 -4.92 9.01 -4.21
N ALA A 9 -4.20 9.20 -3.12
CA ALA A 9 -4.17 10.40 -2.32
C ALA A 9 -3.20 11.42 -2.93
N ARG A 10 -3.66 12.66 -3.12
CA ARG A 10 -2.83 13.79 -3.58
C ARG A 10 -2.68 14.81 -2.47
N ALA A 11 -1.48 15.39 -2.36
CA ALA A 11 -1.19 16.44 -1.41
C ALA A 11 -2.16 17.62 -1.57
N GLY A 12 -2.72 18.10 -0.46
CA GLY A 12 -3.67 19.23 -0.45
C GLY A 12 -5.07 18.93 -1.01
N GLN A 13 -5.37 17.71 -1.44
CA GLN A 13 -6.70 17.34 -1.94
C GLN A 13 -7.44 16.44 -0.94
N PRO A 14 -8.74 16.68 -0.68
CA PRO A 14 -9.53 15.79 0.15
C PRO A 14 -9.66 14.41 -0.49
N MET A 15 -9.90 13.40 0.34
CA MET A 15 -10.11 12.01 -0.08
C MET A 15 -11.18 11.38 0.80
N GLU A 16 -12.10 10.67 0.17
CA GLU A 16 -13.05 9.80 0.85
C GLU A 16 -12.54 8.37 0.81
N TRP A 17 -12.42 7.73 1.97
CA TRP A 17 -12.00 6.33 2.10
C TRP A 17 -12.71 5.65 3.27
N ARG A 18 -13.24 4.45 3.03
CA ARG A 18 -14.04 3.69 4.01
C ARG A 18 -13.57 2.24 4.21
N GLY A 19 -12.59 1.78 3.42
CA GLY A 19 -12.09 0.40 3.47
C GLY A 19 -10.97 0.23 4.48
N TYR A 20 -11.30 0.02 5.76
CA TYR A 20 -10.30 -0.23 6.81
C TYR A 20 -10.22 -1.72 7.19
N PRO A 21 -9.05 -2.21 7.67
CA PRO A 21 -7.76 -1.52 7.68
C PRO A 21 -7.26 -1.23 6.27
N ALA A 22 -6.41 -0.20 6.13
CA ALA A 22 -5.82 0.21 4.87
C ALA A 22 -4.31 0.35 5.00
N ILE A 23 -3.58 0.04 3.93
CA ILE A 23 -2.16 0.33 3.82
C ILE A 23 -1.95 1.59 2.98
N VAL A 24 -1.07 2.48 3.46
CA VAL A 24 -0.70 3.73 2.80
C VAL A 24 0.76 3.66 2.38
N LYS A 25 1.06 3.84 1.10
CA LYS A 25 2.44 3.78 0.57
C LYS A 25 2.66 4.75 -0.59
N PRO A 26 3.89 5.15 -0.92
CA PRO A 26 4.17 5.94 -2.11
C PRO A 26 3.76 5.20 -3.40
N VAL A 27 3.28 5.92 -4.43
CA VAL A 27 2.81 5.31 -5.69
C VAL A 27 3.96 4.72 -6.53
N ALA A 28 5.20 5.21 -6.34
CA ALA A 28 6.33 4.92 -7.24
C ALA A 28 7.56 4.33 -6.53
N GLU A 29 7.44 3.88 -5.28
CA GLU A 29 8.57 3.26 -4.59
C GLU A 29 8.49 1.73 -4.64
N ASP A 30 9.61 1.14 -5.06
CA ASP A 30 9.94 -0.28 -5.01
C ASP A 30 10.88 -0.53 -3.81
N ALA A 31 10.89 -1.75 -3.27
CA ALA A 31 11.71 -2.20 -2.14
C ALA A 31 11.32 -1.72 -0.71
N SER A 32 10.02 -1.65 -0.38
CA SER A 32 9.50 -1.41 0.98
C SER A 32 10.01 -0.16 1.70
N LEU A 33 10.67 0.76 0.99
CA LEU A 33 11.07 2.05 1.51
C LEU A 33 9.81 2.82 1.94
N GLY A 34 9.75 3.18 3.21
CA GLY A 34 8.62 3.90 3.80
C GLY A 34 7.38 3.08 4.13
N VAL A 35 7.43 1.73 4.06
CA VAL A 35 6.35 0.85 4.52
C VAL A 35 6.78 0.12 5.79
N ASP A 36 6.26 0.56 6.93
CA ASP A 36 6.43 -0.08 8.24
C ASP A 36 5.06 -0.36 8.89
N ALA A 37 5.05 -0.83 10.14
CA ALA A 37 3.80 -1.10 10.87
C ALA A 37 2.87 0.13 10.97
N GLU A 38 3.40 1.35 10.85
CA GLU A 38 2.61 2.59 10.87
C GLU A 38 1.94 2.89 9.52
N SER A 39 2.29 2.13 8.47
CA SER A 39 1.69 2.26 7.14
C SER A 39 0.31 1.60 7.07
N VAL A 40 -0.03 0.74 8.04
CA VAL A 40 -1.37 0.15 8.18
C VAL A 40 -2.22 0.99 9.14
N VAL A 41 -3.24 1.65 8.60
CA VAL A 41 -4.17 2.51 9.33
C VAL A 41 -5.52 1.81 9.52
N ARG A 42 -6.14 1.99 10.69
CA ARG A 42 -7.38 1.29 11.08
C ARG A 42 -8.63 2.16 11.05
N ASP A 43 -8.46 3.48 10.89
CA ASP A 43 -9.54 4.44 10.87
C ASP A 43 -9.15 5.71 10.07
N ALA A 44 -10.11 6.63 9.94
CA ALA A 44 -9.94 7.88 9.20
C ALA A 44 -8.90 8.82 9.83
N ALA A 45 -8.77 8.83 11.15
CA ALA A 45 -7.79 9.67 11.84
C ALA A 45 -6.36 9.17 11.56
N GLY A 46 -6.15 7.85 11.61
CA GLY A 46 -4.90 7.20 11.24
C GLY A 46 -4.54 7.44 9.78
N LEU A 47 -5.52 7.35 8.87
CA LEU A 47 -5.32 7.64 7.45
C LEU A 47 -4.87 9.09 7.22
N GLU A 48 -5.53 10.05 7.86
CA GLU A 48 -5.17 11.46 7.71
C GLU A 48 -3.77 11.74 8.28
N ALA A 49 -3.43 11.16 9.44
CA ALA A 49 -2.09 11.27 9.99
C ALA A 49 -1.03 10.66 9.06
N ALA A 50 -1.28 9.49 8.49
CA ALA A 50 -0.38 8.84 7.53
C ALA A 50 -0.21 9.66 6.25
N ARG A 51 -1.30 10.23 5.72
CA ARG A 51 -1.27 11.15 4.58
C ARG A 51 -0.43 12.39 4.86
N GLN A 52 -0.63 13.04 6.00
CA GLN A 52 0.18 14.20 6.40
C GLN A 52 1.66 13.86 6.52
N ARG A 53 1.99 12.67 7.06
CA ARG A 53 3.38 12.20 7.13
C ARG A 53 3.97 11.94 5.76
N GLY A 54 3.29 11.16 4.92
CA GLY A 54 3.76 10.79 3.59
C GLY A 54 3.86 11.99 2.63
N HIS A 55 2.92 12.94 2.71
CA HIS A 55 2.95 14.12 1.85
C HIS A 55 4.07 15.13 2.17
N ARG A 56 4.87 14.90 3.23
CA ARG A 56 6.14 15.61 3.42
C ARG A 56 7.20 15.22 2.39
N SER A 57 7.11 14.00 1.85
CA SER A 57 8.12 13.43 0.94
C SER A 57 7.55 13.12 -0.44
N TRP A 58 6.26 12.81 -0.56
CA TRP A 58 5.64 12.36 -1.81
C TRP A 58 4.38 13.14 -2.17
N GLU A 59 4.29 13.58 -3.42
CA GLU A 59 3.08 14.24 -3.95
C GLU A 59 1.86 13.28 -3.98
N ARG A 60 2.12 11.99 -4.21
CA ARG A 60 1.09 10.96 -4.41
C ARG A 60 1.33 9.76 -3.51
N LEU A 61 0.28 9.35 -2.80
CA LEU A 61 0.25 8.14 -1.98
C LEU A 61 -0.85 7.21 -2.50
N LEU A 62 -0.60 5.91 -2.48
CA LEU A 62 -1.58 4.86 -2.69
C LEU A 62 -2.18 4.49 -1.33
N VAL A 63 -3.50 4.51 -1.25
CA VAL A 63 -4.28 3.96 -0.14
C VAL A 63 -4.98 2.73 -0.67
N GLN A 64 -4.78 1.59 -0.02
CA GLN A 64 -5.36 0.31 -0.46
C GLN A 64 -5.90 -0.45 0.74
N ARG A 65 -6.99 -1.21 0.55
CA ARG A 65 -7.50 -2.10 1.58
C ARG A 65 -6.41 -3.08 1.98
N PHE A 66 -6.07 -3.11 3.27
CA PHE A 66 -5.09 -4.04 3.79
C PHE A 66 -5.68 -5.45 3.74
N VAL A 67 -4.94 -6.36 3.12
CA VAL A 67 -5.29 -7.78 3.04
C VAL A 67 -4.33 -8.51 3.94
N ASP A 68 -4.85 -9.05 5.03
CA ASP A 68 -4.10 -9.91 5.92
C ASP A 68 -3.93 -11.31 5.28
N GLY A 69 -2.80 -11.96 5.55
CA GLY A 69 -2.48 -13.29 5.03
C GLY A 69 -1.11 -13.38 4.38
N ARG A 70 -0.93 -14.45 3.59
CA ARG A 70 0.35 -14.84 3.02
C ARG A 70 0.76 -13.93 1.87
N GLU A 71 2.03 -13.50 1.87
CA GLU A 71 2.62 -12.76 0.77
C GLU A 71 3.33 -13.73 -0.20
N LEU A 72 2.83 -13.80 -1.43
CA LEU A 72 3.36 -14.69 -2.46
C LEU A 72 4.03 -13.86 -3.56
N ASN A 73 5.33 -14.08 -3.76
CA ASN A 73 6.10 -13.51 -4.85
C ASN A 73 6.28 -14.57 -5.95
N VAL A 74 5.80 -14.29 -7.16
CA VAL A 74 5.91 -15.21 -8.31
C VAL A 74 6.73 -14.54 -9.39
N ALA A 75 7.90 -15.11 -9.70
CA ALA A 75 8.79 -14.59 -10.75
C ALA A 75 8.43 -15.15 -12.13
N LEU A 76 8.61 -14.33 -13.16
CA LEU A 76 8.32 -14.67 -14.56
C LEU A 76 9.58 -14.40 -15.39
N VAL A 77 10.01 -15.36 -16.21
CA VAL A 77 11.13 -15.22 -17.15
C VAL A 77 10.65 -15.64 -18.55
N GLY A 78 10.47 -14.66 -19.43
CA GLY A 78 9.81 -14.90 -20.72
C GLY A 78 8.35 -15.32 -20.51
N ASP A 79 8.00 -16.50 -21.00
CA ASP A 79 6.70 -17.17 -20.84
C ASP A 79 6.68 -18.23 -19.72
N GLU A 80 7.79 -18.40 -19.01
CA GLU A 80 7.88 -19.36 -17.89
C GLU A 80 7.58 -18.72 -16.53
N VAL A 81 6.74 -19.42 -15.75
CA VAL A 81 6.45 -19.11 -14.35
C VAL A 81 7.44 -19.86 -13.46
N LEU A 82 8.24 -19.13 -12.68
CA LEU A 82 9.15 -19.72 -11.70
C LEU A 82 8.43 -20.06 -10.38
N PRO A 83 9.00 -20.94 -9.54
CA PRO A 83 8.41 -21.26 -8.24
C PRO A 83 8.11 -20.02 -7.39
N HIS A 84 6.99 -20.06 -6.67
CA HIS A 84 6.65 -18.98 -5.74
C HIS A 84 7.63 -18.94 -4.58
N ALA A 85 8.02 -17.73 -4.20
CA ALA A 85 8.71 -17.44 -2.96
C ALA A 85 7.72 -16.83 -1.97
N GLU A 86 7.82 -17.24 -0.70
CA GLU A 86 7.07 -16.65 0.41
C GLU A 86 8.05 -15.83 1.26
N ILE A 87 7.61 -14.66 1.70
CA ILE A 87 8.36 -13.84 2.65
C ILE A 87 7.68 -14.01 4.01
N ASP A 88 8.39 -14.64 4.94
CA ASP A 88 7.98 -14.75 6.34
C ASP A 88 8.51 -13.52 7.10
N TRP A 89 7.63 -12.84 7.86
CA TRP A 89 7.95 -11.66 8.67
C TRP A 89 8.02 -12.01 10.16
#